data_AF-A0A7V9DDM6-F1
#
_entry.id   AF-A0A7V9DDM6-F1
#
_cell.length_a   1.000
_cell.length_b   1.000
_cell.length_c   1.000
_cell.angle_alpha   90.00
_cell.angle_beta   90.00
_cell.angle_gamma   90.00
#
_symmetry.space_group_name_H-M   'P 1'
#
loop_
_entity.id
_entity.type
_entity.pdbx_description
1 polymer ?
#
loop_
_entity_poly.entity_id
_entity_poly.type
_entity_poly.pdbx_seq_one_letter_code
_entity_poly.pdbx_strand_id
1 'polypeptide(L)'
;MKLSLFAAIALFAAPTAVSAQPATPLDTFWANLQKLCGKAFAGEIAEDSTPSDTFTGKAMVMHVRSCEKDRIRIPFFVGEDRSRTWVLTRKGDRIELKHDHRHKDGTPEKVTMY
;
A
#
# COMPACT_ATOMS: atom_id res chain seq x y z
N MET A 1 53.57 34.65 42.38
CA MET A 1 53.07 34.15 41.08
C MET A 1 51.82 33.33 41.37
N LYS A 2 50.61 33.85 41.09
CA LYS A 2 49.32 33.22 41.43
C LYS A 2 48.95 32.23 40.32
N LEU A 3 48.83 30.94 40.66
CA LEU A 3 48.40 29.89 39.74
C LEU A 3 46.87 29.86 39.74
N SER A 4 46.23 30.38 38.68
CA SER A 4 44.78 30.26 38.49
C SER A 4 44.45 28.91 37.86
N LEU A 5 43.69 28.09 38.58
CA LEU A 5 43.22 26.78 38.13
C LEU A 5 41.95 26.98 37.27
N PHE A 6 42.05 26.76 35.96
CA PHE A 6 40.88 26.71 35.08
C PHE A 6 40.22 25.33 35.19
N ALA A 7 39.06 25.25 35.86
CA ALA A 7 38.25 24.05 35.87
C ALA A 7 37.52 23.91 34.52
N ALA A 8 37.95 22.96 33.70
CA ALA A 8 37.27 22.59 32.46
C ALA A 8 35.99 21.80 32.80
N ILE A 9 34.82 22.44 32.65
CA ILE A 9 33.52 21.78 32.75
C ILE A 9 33.31 20.98 31.46
N ALA A 10 33.53 19.67 31.53
CA ALA A 10 33.22 18.75 30.44
C ALA A 10 31.69 18.53 30.40
N LEU A 11 31.03 19.13 29.41
CA LEU A 11 29.60 18.94 29.15
C LEU A 11 29.40 17.54 28.54
N PHE A 12 29.09 16.54 29.38
CA PHE A 12 28.71 15.20 28.92
C PHE A 12 27.32 15.26 28.26
N ALA A 13 27.28 15.36 26.94
CA ALA A 13 26.06 15.16 26.17
C ALA A 13 25.68 13.67 26.23
N ALA A 14 24.77 13.30 27.12
CA ALA A 14 24.21 11.96 27.17
C ALA A 14 23.44 11.69 25.86
N PRO A 15 23.71 10.58 25.14
CA PRO A 15 22.94 10.24 23.96
C PRO A 15 21.51 9.92 24.39
N THR A 16 20.56 10.75 23.93
CA THR A 16 19.15 10.44 24.05
C THR A 16 18.87 9.22 23.18
N ALA A 17 18.64 8.07 23.82
CA ALA A 17 18.20 6.88 23.13
C ALA A 17 16.79 7.16 22.56
N VAL A 18 16.73 7.46 21.27
CA VAL A 18 15.45 7.55 20.54
C VAL A 18 14.90 6.12 20.45
N SER A 19 13.93 5.82 21.30
CA SER A 19 13.19 4.56 21.22
C SER A 19 12.33 4.58 19.96
N ALA A 20 12.71 3.79 18.95
CA ALA A 20 11.87 3.56 17.80
C ALA A 20 10.67 2.71 18.24
N GLN A 21 9.46 3.25 18.10
CA GLN A 21 8.25 2.49 18.38
C GLN A 21 8.19 1.26 17.45
N PRO A 22 7.91 0.05 17.97
CA PRO A 22 7.84 -1.14 17.16
C PRO A 22 6.77 -1.00 16.05
N ALA A 23 7.07 -1.55 14.87
CA ALA A 23 6.17 -1.53 13.73
C ALA A 23 4.85 -2.24 14.08
N THR A 24 3.73 -1.61 13.74
CA THR A 24 2.42 -2.23 13.93
C THR A 24 2.20 -3.36 12.92
N PRO A 25 1.24 -4.27 13.14
CA PRO A 25 0.83 -5.23 12.12
C PRO A 25 0.44 -4.57 10.79
N LEU A 26 -0.20 -3.39 10.86
CA LEU A 26 -0.53 -2.59 9.69
C LEU A 26 0.71 -2.10 8.93
N ASP A 27 1.73 -1.61 9.64
CA ASP A 27 2.99 -1.19 9.03
C ASP A 27 3.66 -2.33 8.28
N THR A 28 3.66 -3.52 8.90
CA THR A 28 4.23 -4.73 8.32
C THR A 28 3.46 -5.16 7.07
N PHE A 29 2.12 -5.17 7.16
CA PHE A 29 1.25 -5.50 6.03
C PHE A 29 1.43 -4.52 4.86
N TRP A 30 1.43 -3.21 5.14
CA TRP A 30 1.63 -2.17 4.13
C TRP A 30 3.01 -2.28 3.46
N ALA A 31 4.07 -2.47 4.25
CA ALA A 31 5.41 -2.66 3.73
C ALA A 31 5.50 -3.91 2.83
N ASN A 32 4.79 -4.98 3.17
CA ASN A 32 4.73 -6.18 2.34
C ASN A 32 3.98 -5.95 1.03
N LEU A 33 2.86 -5.19 1.03
CA LEU A 33 2.18 -4.80 -0.19
C LEU A 33 3.09 -3.95 -1.10
N GLN A 34 3.85 -3.01 -0.54
CA GLN A 34 4.78 -2.18 -1.30
C GLN A 34 5.89 -2.99 -2.00
N LYS A 35 6.35 -4.10 -1.40
CA LYS A 35 7.34 -5.01 -2.03
C LYS A 35 6.81 -5.68 -3.31
N LEU A 36 5.48 -5.71 -3.50
CA LEU A 36 4.87 -6.27 -4.70
C LEU A 36 4.85 -5.27 -5.87
N CYS A 37 5.25 -4.02 -5.65
CA CYS A 37 5.19 -2.99 -6.69
C CYS A 37 5.92 -3.41 -7.97
N GLY A 38 5.31 -3.12 -9.11
CA GLY A 38 5.79 -3.49 -10.45
C GLY A 38 5.49 -4.93 -10.84
N LYS A 39 5.06 -5.80 -9.92
CA LYS A 39 4.76 -7.22 -10.21
C LYS A 39 3.33 -7.38 -10.75
N ALA A 40 3.13 -8.50 -11.44
CA ALA A 40 1.83 -8.94 -11.92
C ALA A 40 1.63 -10.41 -11.56
N PHE A 41 0.39 -10.79 -11.28
CA PHE A 41 0.05 -12.13 -10.83
C PHE A 41 -1.20 -12.61 -11.56
N ALA A 42 -1.10 -13.78 -12.19
CA ALA A 42 -2.26 -14.50 -12.70
C ALA A 42 -3.03 -15.11 -11.51
N GLY A 43 -4.34 -15.03 -11.54
CA GLY A 43 -5.23 -15.57 -10.52
C GLY A 43 -6.19 -16.61 -11.09
N GLU A 44 -6.73 -17.44 -10.20
CA GLU A 44 -7.79 -18.40 -10.46
C GLU A 44 -8.89 -18.24 -9.40
N ILE A 45 -10.10 -18.70 -9.71
CA ILE A 45 -11.23 -18.64 -8.78
C ILE A 45 -11.07 -19.79 -7.78
N ALA A 46 -10.76 -19.46 -6.53
CA ALA A 46 -10.65 -20.46 -5.46
C ALA A 46 -12.02 -20.83 -4.86
N GLU A 47 -12.95 -19.88 -4.82
CA GLU A 47 -14.31 -20.05 -4.32
C GLU A 47 -15.25 -19.12 -5.10
N ASP A 48 -16.43 -19.62 -5.47
CA ASP A 48 -17.45 -18.85 -6.17
C ASP A 48 -18.80 -18.98 -5.45
N SER A 49 -19.14 -17.98 -4.65
CA SER A 49 -20.38 -17.94 -3.87
C SER A 49 -21.56 -17.35 -4.65
N THR A 50 -21.29 -16.71 -5.80
CA THR A 50 -22.31 -16.12 -6.68
C THR A 50 -21.89 -16.30 -8.14
N PRO A 51 -22.21 -17.47 -8.74
CA PRO A 51 -21.78 -17.79 -10.09
C PRO A 51 -22.17 -16.69 -11.07
N SER A 52 -21.17 -16.13 -11.75
CA SER A 52 -21.39 -15.17 -12.83
C SER A 52 -20.40 -15.40 -13.97
N ASP A 53 -20.83 -15.15 -15.19
CA ASP A 53 -19.99 -15.25 -16.38
C ASP A 53 -18.90 -14.14 -16.44
N THR A 54 -18.86 -13.27 -15.44
CA THR A 54 -17.90 -12.16 -15.36
C THR A 54 -16.47 -12.66 -15.36
N PHE A 55 -16.18 -13.75 -14.61
CA PHE A 55 -14.81 -14.25 -14.41
C PHE A 55 -14.60 -15.65 -15.02
N THR A 56 -15.66 -16.45 -15.11
CA THR A 56 -15.60 -17.84 -15.58
C THR A 56 -14.95 -17.97 -16.96
N GLY A 57 -13.90 -18.80 -17.05
CA GLY A 57 -13.18 -19.06 -18.29
C GLY A 57 -12.31 -17.90 -18.79
N LYS A 58 -12.12 -16.83 -18.02
CA LYS A 58 -11.32 -15.66 -18.41
C LYS A 58 -10.00 -15.63 -17.65
N ALA A 59 -8.93 -15.22 -18.33
CA ALA A 59 -7.66 -14.93 -17.68
C ALA A 59 -7.83 -13.74 -16.73
N MET A 60 -7.42 -13.91 -15.47
CA MET A 60 -7.46 -12.85 -14.47
C MET A 60 -6.04 -12.47 -14.07
N VAL A 61 -5.72 -11.19 -14.16
CA VAL A 61 -4.37 -10.70 -13.84
C VAL A 61 -4.47 -9.44 -13.00
N MET A 62 -3.89 -9.45 -11.81
CA MET A 62 -3.68 -8.25 -11.01
C MET A 62 -2.29 -7.67 -11.27
N HIS A 63 -2.22 -6.35 -11.45
CA HIS A 63 -0.96 -5.64 -11.64
C HIS A 63 -0.76 -4.64 -10.50
N VAL A 64 0.30 -4.76 -9.70
CA VAL A 64 0.59 -3.76 -8.66
C VAL A 64 1.43 -2.65 -9.31
N ARG A 65 0.85 -1.48 -9.62
CA ARG A 65 1.48 -0.50 -10.53
C ARG A 65 1.83 0.84 -9.93
N SER A 66 0.92 1.49 -9.22
CA SER A 66 1.22 2.75 -8.51
C SER A 66 1.34 2.44 -7.04
N CYS A 67 2.45 2.80 -6.40
CA CYS A 67 2.73 2.52 -4.99
C CYS A 67 3.27 3.79 -4.33
N GLU A 68 2.37 4.73 -4.12
CA GLU A 68 2.62 5.97 -3.41
C GLU A 68 2.75 5.69 -1.90
N LYS A 69 3.10 6.71 -1.12
CA LYS A 69 3.32 6.58 0.33
C LYS A 69 2.13 5.96 1.05
N ASP A 70 0.93 6.41 0.72
CA ASP A 70 -0.34 6.09 1.36
C ASP A 70 -1.36 5.51 0.38
N ARG A 71 -0.99 5.27 -0.89
CA ARG A 71 -1.91 4.75 -1.89
C ARG A 71 -1.25 3.74 -2.82
N ILE A 72 -1.89 2.57 -2.97
CA ILE A 72 -1.51 1.55 -3.94
C ILE A 72 -2.67 1.34 -4.92
N ARG A 73 -2.38 1.39 -6.23
CA ARG A 73 -3.36 1.12 -7.29
C ARG A 73 -3.00 -0.19 -7.98
N ILE A 74 -3.97 -1.08 -8.05
CA ILE A 74 -3.85 -2.42 -8.58
C ILE A 74 -4.88 -2.62 -9.71
N PRO A 75 -4.55 -2.34 -10.98
CA PRO A 75 -5.39 -2.74 -12.09
C PRO A 75 -5.64 -4.25 -12.07
N PHE A 76 -6.90 -4.63 -12.21
CA PHE A 76 -7.34 -6.02 -12.25
C PHE A 76 -8.02 -6.31 -13.59
N PHE A 77 -7.34 -7.06 -14.43
CA PHE A 77 -7.80 -7.37 -15.79
C PHE A 77 -8.53 -8.71 -15.81
N VAL A 78 -9.62 -8.75 -16.56
CA VAL A 78 -10.47 -9.93 -16.72
C VAL A 78 -10.69 -10.16 -18.22
N GLY A 79 -9.87 -11.02 -18.81
CA GLY A 79 -9.71 -11.08 -20.26
C GLY A 79 -9.32 -9.71 -20.82
N GLU A 80 -10.09 -9.20 -21.78
CA GLU A 80 -9.88 -7.86 -22.37
C GLU A 80 -10.50 -6.71 -21.56
N ASP A 81 -11.25 -7.02 -20.49
CA ASP A 81 -11.84 -5.99 -19.64
C ASP A 81 -10.80 -5.42 -18.67
N ARG A 82 -10.53 -4.12 -18.83
CA ARG A 82 -9.53 -3.35 -18.06
C ARG A 82 -10.16 -2.24 -17.21
N SER A 83 -11.47 -2.33 -16.98
CA SER A 83 -12.25 -1.30 -16.28
C SER A 83 -11.92 -1.16 -14.79
N ARG A 84 -11.39 -2.22 -14.16
CA ARG A 84 -11.31 -2.33 -12.70
C ARG A 84 -9.92 -2.03 -12.16
N THR A 85 -9.87 -1.21 -11.12
CA THR A 85 -8.66 -0.99 -10.31
C THR A 85 -9.02 -1.08 -8.84
N TRP A 86 -8.35 -1.96 -8.09
CA TRP A 86 -8.38 -1.90 -6.63
C TRP A 86 -7.48 -0.77 -6.16
N VAL A 87 -8.02 0.11 -5.34
CA VAL A 87 -7.30 1.24 -4.75
C VAL A 87 -7.23 1.01 -3.24
N LEU A 88 -6.04 0.69 -2.77
CA LEU A 88 -5.74 0.59 -1.34
C LEU A 88 -5.22 1.94 -0.87
N THR A 89 -5.88 2.53 0.13
CA THR A 89 -5.47 3.80 0.73
C THR A 89 -5.25 3.61 2.22
N ARG A 90 -4.05 3.93 2.70
CA ARG A 90 -3.72 3.92 4.12
C ARG A 90 -4.34 5.14 4.80
N LYS A 91 -5.19 4.92 5.79
CA LYS A 91 -5.87 5.97 6.58
C LYS A 91 -5.60 5.77 8.06
N GLY A 92 -4.49 6.33 8.56
CA GLY A 92 -4.08 6.15 9.94
C GLY A 92 -3.73 4.69 10.25
N ASP A 93 -4.54 4.07 11.10
CA ASP A 93 -4.41 2.69 11.59
C ASP A 93 -5.25 1.67 10.80
N ARG A 94 -5.80 2.07 9.64
CA ARG A 94 -6.57 1.20 8.74
C ARG A 94 -6.18 1.36 7.28
N ILE A 95 -6.58 0.38 6.46
CA ILE A 95 -6.54 0.47 4.99
C ILE A 95 -7.97 0.50 4.49
N GLU A 96 -8.28 1.48 3.65
CA GLU A 96 -9.49 1.51 2.85
C GLU A 96 -9.21 0.82 1.52
N LEU A 97 -10.08 -0.11 1.13
CA LEU A 97 -10.11 -0.70 -0.20
C LEU A 97 -11.29 -0.12 -0.96
N LYS A 98 -11.03 0.43 -2.15
CA LYS A 98 -12.05 0.89 -3.10
C LYS A 98 -11.91 0.22 -4.46
N HIS A 99 -13.03 0.04 -5.13
CA HIS A 99 -13.08 -0.40 -6.53
C HIS A 99 -13.27 0.79 -7.46
N ASP A 100 -12.20 1.27 -8.11
CA ASP A 100 -12.28 2.29 -9.16
C ASP A 100 -12.63 1.62 -10.48
N HIS A 101 -13.89 1.79 -10.91
CA HIS A 101 -14.43 1.31 -12.17
C HIS A 101 -14.53 2.47 -13.16
N ARG A 102 -14.02 2.26 -14.37
CA ARG A 102 -14.00 3.25 -15.44
C ARG A 102 -14.43 2.67 -16.78
N HIS A 103 -15.10 3.52 -17.56
CA HIS A 103 -15.35 3.29 -18.97
C HIS A 103 -14.05 3.25 -19.77
N LYS A 104 -14.12 2.78 -21.03
CA LYS A 104 -12.94 2.66 -21.92
C LYS A 104 -12.26 4.00 -22.20
N ASP A 105 -12.99 5.10 -22.13
CA ASP A 105 -12.46 6.47 -22.26
C ASP A 105 -11.84 7.01 -20.96
N GLY A 106 -11.85 6.22 -19.88
CA GLY A 106 -11.30 6.58 -18.58
C GLY A 106 -12.26 7.37 -17.68
N THR A 107 -13.48 7.68 -18.13
CA THR A 107 -14.48 8.33 -17.28
C THR A 107 -15.03 7.36 -16.22
N PRO A 108 -15.38 7.84 -15.01
CA PRO A 108 -15.88 6.97 -13.95
C PRO A 108 -17.25 6.37 -14.32
N GLU A 109 -17.46 5.09 -13.98
CA GLU A 109 -18.79 4.48 -14.08
C GLU A 109 -19.75 5.06 -13.04
N LYS A 110 -21.06 4.90 -13.27
CA LYS A 110 -22.09 5.33 -12.31
C LYS A 110 -21.93 4.68 -10.93
N VAL A 111 -21.49 3.43 -10.89
CA VAL A 111 -21.21 2.68 -9.67
C VAL A 111 -19.71 2.40 -9.61
N THR A 112 -19.00 3.19 -8.81
CA THR A 112 -17.55 3.15 -8.66
C THR A 112 -17.19 3.66 -7.28
N MET A 113 -15.96 3.42 -6.82
CA MET A 113 -15.45 3.83 -5.50
C MET A 113 -16.26 3.28 -4.31
N TYR A 114 -16.80 2.07 -4.43
CA TYR A 114 -17.36 1.32 -3.31
C TYR A 114 -16.27 0.55 -2.55
#